data_AF-A0A1D2SIT9-F1
#
_entry.id   AF-A0A1D2SIT9-F1
#
_cell.length_a   1.000
_cell.length_b   1.000
_cell.length_c   1.000
_cell.angle_alpha   90.00
_cell.angle_beta   90.00
_cell.angle_gamma   90.00
#
_symmetry.space_group_name_H-M   'P 1'
#
loop_
_entity.id
_entity.type
_entity.pdbx_description
1 polymer ?
#
loop_
_entity_poly.entity_id
_entity_poly.type
_entity_poly.pdbx_seq_one_letter_code
_entity_poly.pdbx_strand_id
1 'polypeptide(L)'
;MHGGRLRQVLATTLVLAAALAGTPPAAAEMSGGGQASTANRASAASQASAASQASIAGRAPANVVEARTALAAIERERAEAAARLRADEAECRQRVLVNDCLQRVRERERRQAQALKDREAAARAVLREQEAREDNRARAEAAARAEDQGAEQRRREEATARQQRRLAEHRAQEEQRAAREARRAGEAEAARARQAEREADAARRRAQVGERQAQAAERAARHERKLREVERRNAERDRNAAQRRDQALRRDAERQARAAAAAERQTRAATTGQGHAVPAPPTPSTAPAAGATPAAAPAPAAAPKD
;
A
#
# COMPACT_ATOMS: atom_id res chain seq x y z
N MET A 1 -34.22 44.14 -13.90
CA MET A 1 -33.26 45.08 -14.53
C MET A 1 -32.46 44.32 -15.57
N HIS A 2 -32.52 44.83 -16.80
CA HIS A 2 -31.67 44.66 -18.00
C HIS A 2 -31.16 43.25 -18.38
N GLY A 3 -31.35 42.72 -19.60
CA GLY A 3 -31.88 43.31 -20.83
C GLY A 3 -31.33 42.57 -22.06
N GLY A 4 -32.03 42.72 -23.19
CA GLY A 4 -31.55 42.54 -24.57
C GLY A 4 -31.32 41.10 -25.01
N ARG A 5 -32.18 40.46 -25.82
CA ARG A 5 -32.46 40.71 -27.27
C ARG A 5 -31.21 40.88 -28.12
N LEU A 6 -30.97 39.91 -29.01
CA LEU A 6 -30.56 40.18 -30.39
C LEU A 6 -30.98 39.01 -31.29
N ARG A 7 -32.07 39.24 -32.02
CA ARG A 7 -32.41 38.56 -33.27
C ARG A 7 -31.43 39.02 -34.34
N GLN A 8 -30.91 38.12 -35.17
CA GLN A 8 -30.51 38.47 -36.53
C GLN A 8 -31.09 37.44 -37.51
N VAL A 9 -32.16 37.88 -38.14
CA VAL A 9 -32.67 37.43 -39.43
C VAL A 9 -31.76 38.07 -40.48
N LEU A 10 -31.19 37.28 -41.39
CA LEU A 10 -30.63 37.80 -42.63
C LEU A 10 -31.10 36.94 -43.80
N ALA A 11 -32.21 37.40 -44.39
CA ALA A 11 -32.56 37.14 -45.76
C ALA A 11 -31.54 37.85 -46.67
N THR A 12 -31.05 37.17 -47.71
CA THR A 12 -30.31 37.83 -48.79
C THR A 12 -30.82 37.32 -50.13
N THR A 13 -31.59 38.19 -50.77
CA THR A 13 -32.06 38.10 -52.16
C THR A 13 -31.00 38.63 -53.13
N LEU A 14 -30.78 37.87 -54.21
CA LEU A 14 -30.54 38.27 -55.61
C LEU A 14 -29.92 39.66 -55.91
N VAL A 15 -28.81 39.68 -56.66
CA VAL A 15 -28.59 40.61 -57.78
C VAL A 15 -27.80 39.92 -58.90
N LEU A 16 -28.40 39.94 -60.09
CA LEU A 16 -27.82 39.67 -61.39
C LEU A 16 -27.28 41.01 -61.95
N ALA A 17 -26.05 41.07 -62.46
CA ALA A 17 -25.62 42.19 -63.31
C ALA A 17 -24.50 41.78 -64.27
N ALA A 18 -24.74 42.04 -65.55
CA ALA A 18 -23.82 41.90 -66.67
C ALA A 18 -23.04 43.20 -66.92
N ALA A 19 -21.79 43.10 -67.40
CA ALA A 19 -21.08 44.05 -68.27
C ALA A 19 -19.73 43.39 -68.65
N LEU A 20 -19.44 42.99 -69.89
CA LEU A 20 -19.14 43.77 -71.10
C LEU A 20 -18.06 44.86 -70.92
N ALA A 21 -16.89 44.56 -71.50
CA ALA A 21 -16.03 45.42 -72.33
C ALA A 21 -14.55 45.47 -71.87
N GLY A 22 -13.66 45.01 -72.77
CA GLY A 22 -12.21 45.06 -72.60
C GLY A 22 -11.47 44.35 -73.74
N THR A 23 -11.50 44.92 -74.94
CA THR A 23 -10.50 44.72 -76.03
C THR A 23 -9.66 46.01 -76.15
N PRO A 24 -8.54 46.15 -76.91
CA PRO A 24 -7.78 45.25 -77.83
C PRO A 24 -6.22 45.36 -77.60
N PRO A 25 -5.23 45.17 -78.53
CA PRO A 25 -5.23 44.70 -79.94
C PRO A 25 -4.12 43.71 -80.40
N ALA A 26 -4.38 43.13 -81.59
CA ALA A 26 -3.50 42.80 -82.73
C ALA A 26 -2.21 41.97 -82.55
N ALA A 27 -2.14 40.81 -83.22
CA ALA A 27 -1.56 40.68 -84.57
C ALA A 27 -1.56 39.21 -85.06
N ALA A 28 -1.39 39.06 -86.37
CA ALA A 28 -1.18 37.84 -87.15
C ALA A 28 -2.45 37.12 -87.66
N GLU A 29 -2.91 37.60 -88.81
CA GLU A 29 -3.56 36.82 -89.84
C GLU A 29 -2.79 35.54 -90.15
N MET A 30 -3.44 34.38 -90.07
CA MET A 30 -3.22 33.28 -91.00
C MET A 30 -4.48 32.42 -91.11
N SER A 31 -4.95 32.33 -92.35
CA SER A 31 -5.60 31.17 -92.96
C SER A 31 -7.00 30.77 -92.47
N GLY A 32 -7.97 30.99 -93.36
CA GLY A 32 -9.34 30.48 -93.26
C GLY A 32 -9.43 28.95 -93.17
N GLY A 33 -10.53 28.49 -92.58
CA GLY A 33 -10.94 27.08 -92.59
C GLY A 33 -11.56 26.53 -91.29
N GLY A 34 -11.58 27.28 -90.18
CA GLY A 34 -11.91 26.69 -88.85
C GLY A 34 -13.38 26.75 -88.39
N GLN A 35 -14.21 27.66 -88.91
CA GLN A 35 -15.54 27.91 -88.31
C GLN A 35 -16.60 26.86 -88.68
N ALA A 36 -16.46 26.18 -89.81
CA ALA A 36 -17.37 25.08 -90.17
C ALA A 36 -17.13 23.81 -89.33
N SER A 37 -15.89 23.55 -88.90
CA SER A 37 -15.55 22.35 -88.11
C SER A 37 -15.93 22.45 -86.63
N THR A 38 -15.95 23.64 -86.03
CA THR A 38 -16.41 23.82 -84.64
C THR A 38 -17.94 23.77 -84.54
N ALA A 39 -18.66 24.35 -85.51
CA ALA A 39 -20.11 24.21 -85.62
C ALA A 39 -20.54 22.75 -85.86
N ASN A 40 -19.82 22.03 -86.73
CA ASN A 40 -20.08 20.60 -86.96
C ASN A 40 -19.71 19.72 -85.75
N ARG A 41 -18.67 20.04 -84.96
CA ARG A 41 -18.37 19.33 -83.69
C ARG A 41 -19.41 19.61 -82.61
N ALA A 42 -19.88 20.86 -82.47
CA ALA A 42 -20.93 21.20 -81.52
C ALA A 42 -22.27 20.53 -81.89
N SER A 43 -22.61 20.47 -83.18
CA SER A 43 -23.77 19.71 -83.69
C SER A 43 -23.61 18.20 -83.55
N ALA A 44 -22.42 17.64 -83.74
CA ALA A 44 -22.18 16.21 -83.52
C ALA A 44 -22.23 15.84 -82.04
N ALA A 45 -21.73 16.70 -81.14
CA ALA A 45 -21.81 16.51 -79.69
C ALA A 45 -23.25 16.66 -79.15
N SER A 46 -24.04 17.58 -79.72
CA SER A 46 -25.46 17.73 -79.38
C SER A 46 -26.32 16.59 -79.94
N GLN A 47 -26.02 16.09 -81.14
CA GLN A 47 -26.66 14.90 -81.71
C GLN A 47 -26.28 13.61 -80.97
N ALA A 48 -25.02 13.46 -80.55
CA ALA A 48 -24.59 12.33 -79.72
C ALA A 48 -25.24 12.37 -78.33
N SER A 49 -25.42 13.58 -77.75
CA SER A 49 -26.16 13.76 -76.49
C SER A 49 -27.66 13.48 -76.66
N ALA A 50 -28.27 13.88 -77.78
CA ALA A 50 -29.68 13.60 -78.09
C ALA A 50 -29.92 12.12 -78.40
N ALA A 51 -29.02 11.45 -79.10
CA ALA A 51 -29.07 10.00 -79.36
C ALA A 51 -28.84 9.19 -78.08
N SER A 52 -27.97 9.66 -77.18
CA SER A 52 -27.79 9.08 -75.84
C SER A 52 -29.05 9.27 -74.99
N GLN A 53 -29.69 10.46 -75.04
CA GLN A 53 -30.96 10.73 -74.35
C GLN A 53 -32.12 9.89 -74.91
N ALA A 54 -32.20 9.69 -76.23
CA ALA A 54 -33.20 8.84 -76.86
C ALA A 54 -33.02 7.34 -76.50
N SER A 55 -31.78 6.89 -76.31
CA SER A 55 -31.46 5.53 -75.87
C SER A 55 -31.82 5.27 -74.40
N ILE A 56 -31.88 6.32 -73.58
CA ILE A 56 -32.26 6.27 -72.16
C ILE A 56 -33.78 6.23 -71.98
N ALA A 57 -34.54 6.71 -72.97
CA ALA A 57 -36.00 6.77 -72.87
C ALA A 57 -36.64 5.41 -72.54
N GLY A 58 -36.04 4.25 -72.85
CA GLY A 58 -36.61 2.94 -72.50
C GLY A 58 -36.06 2.26 -71.25
N ARG A 59 -34.98 2.77 -70.65
CA ARG A 59 -34.16 2.00 -69.70
C ARG A 59 -34.23 2.58 -68.29
N ALA A 60 -34.37 1.72 -67.28
CA ALA A 60 -34.27 2.14 -65.88
C ALA A 60 -32.87 2.70 -65.59
N PRO A 61 -32.76 3.81 -64.84
CA PRO A 61 -31.46 4.41 -64.52
C PRO A 61 -30.64 3.45 -63.65
N ALA A 62 -29.34 3.33 -63.93
CA ALA A 62 -28.45 2.41 -63.22
C ALA A 62 -27.67 3.09 -62.08
N ASN A 63 -27.57 4.42 -62.09
CA ASN A 63 -26.79 5.19 -61.11
C ASN A 63 -27.43 6.56 -60.81
N VAL A 64 -26.89 7.26 -59.79
CA VAL A 64 -27.40 8.56 -59.32
C VAL A 64 -27.39 9.62 -60.41
N VAL A 65 -26.34 9.65 -61.24
CA VAL A 65 -26.21 10.65 -62.32
C VAL A 65 -27.30 10.42 -63.37
N GLU A 66 -27.47 9.18 -63.82
CA GLU A 66 -28.53 8.78 -64.74
C GLU A 66 -29.92 9.07 -64.17
N ALA A 67 -30.16 8.74 -62.90
CA ALA A 67 -31.44 9.01 -62.24
C ALA A 67 -31.78 10.51 -62.21
N ARG A 68 -30.79 11.38 -61.89
CA ARG A 68 -30.98 12.84 -61.93
C ARG A 68 -31.25 13.35 -63.34
N THR A 69 -30.51 12.86 -64.34
CA THR A 69 -30.74 13.23 -65.74
C THR A 69 -32.11 12.76 -66.24
N ALA A 70 -32.56 11.58 -65.83
CA ALA A 70 -33.88 11.04 -66.18
C ALA A 70 -35.01 11.90 -65.59
N LEU A 71 -34.87 12.36 -64.34
CA LEU A 71 -35.86 13.28 -63.73
C LEU A 71 -35.96 14.60 -64.51
N ALA A 72 -34.83 15.19 -64.88
CA ALA A 72 -34.82 16.41 -65.69
C ALA A 72 -35.42 16.20 -67.10
N ALA A 73 -35.21 15.02 -67.70
CA ALA A 73 -35.81 14.66 -68.97
C ALA A 73 -37.34 14.48 -68.85
N ILE A 74 -37.81 13.81 -67.79
CA ILE A 74 -39.24 13.62 -67.51
C ILE A 74 -39.96 14.96 -67.35
N GLU A 75 -39.34 15.95 -66.71
CA GLU A 75 -39.92 17.29 -66.59
C GLU A 75 -40.12 17.97 -67.95
N ARG A 76 -39.17 17.82 -68.87
CA ARG A 76 -39.30 18.32 -70.25
C ARG A 76 -40.36 17.55 -71.03
N GLU A 77 -40.37 16.22 -70.93
CA GLU A 77 -41.38 15.37 -71.57
C GLU A 77 -42.80 15.69 -71.09
N ARG A 78 -42.98 16.06 -69.81
CA ARG A 78 -44.26 16.54 -69.28
C ARG A 78 -44.70 17.85 -69.92
N ALA A 79 -43.78 18.81 -70.06
CA ALA A 79 -44.08 20.09 -70.71
C ALA A 79 -44.46 19.89 -72.19
N GLU A 80 -43.74 19.02 -72.90
CA GLU A 80 -44.04 18.66 -74.29
C GLU A 80 -45.38 17.92 -74.41
N ALA A 81 -45.66 16.94 -73.55
CA ALA A 81 -46.92 16.21 -73.53
C ALA A 81 -48.11 17.15 -73.29
N ALA A 82 -47.98 18.11 -72.37
CA ALA A 82 -49.01 19.11 -72.12
C ALA A 82 -49.24 20.04 -73.34
N ALA A 83 -48.17 20.41 -74.06
CA ALA A 83 -48.29 21.19 -75.29
C ALA A 83 -48.98 20.39 -76.41
N ARG A 84 -48.62 19.12 -76.59
CA ARG A 84 -49.24 18.21 -77.56
C ARG A 84 -50.71 17.98 -77.26
N LEU A 85 -51.07 17.76 -76.00
CA LEU A 85 -52.47 17.62 -75.57
C LEU A 85 -53.31 18.83 -76.01
N ARG A 86 -52.82 20.05 -75.77
CA ARG A 86 -53.55 21.27 -76.17
C ARG A 86 -53.72 21.37 -77.69
N ALA A 87 -52.72 20.98 -78.46
CA ALA A 87 -52.79 20.97 -79.92
C ALA A 87 -53.79 19.92 -80.42
N ASP A 88 -53.73 18.69 -79.90
CA ASP A 88 -54.64 17.59 -80.25
C ASP A 88 -56.09 17.92 -79.86
N GLU A 89 -56.32 18.55 -78.71
CA GLU A 89 -57.64 19.01 -78.29
C GLU A 89 -58.20 20.07 -79.24
N ALA A 90 -57.36 21.00 -79.71
CA ALA A 90 -57.77 22.02 -80.68
C ALA A 90 -58.13 21.40 -82.04
N GLU A 91 -57.37 20.39 -82.49
CA GLU A 91 -57.66 19.65 -83.72
C GLU A 91 -58.97 18.84 -83.60
N CYS A 92 -59.18 18.14 -82.48
CA CYS A 92 -60.39 17.35 -82.24
C CYS A 92 -61.67 18.20 -82.26
N ARG A 93 -61.61 19.45 -81.81
CA ARG A 93 -62.76 20.38 -81.84
C ARG A 93 -63.20 20.76 -83.26
N GLN A 94 -62.36 20.55 -84.27
CA GLN A 94 -62.68 20.81 -85.68
C GLN A 94 -63.32 19.62 -86.40
N ARG A 95 -63.45 18.45 -85.73
CA ARG A 95 -63.96 17.21 -86.33
C ARG A 95 -65.45 17.02 -86.07
N VAL A 96 -66.13 16.23 -86.92
CA VAL A 96 -67.56 15.90 -86.77
C VAL A 96 -67.83 15.05 -85.51
N LEU A 97 -66.93 14.12 -85.18
CA LEU A 97 -67.02 13.27 -83.98
C LEU A 97 -66.07 13.78 -82.87
N VAL A 98 -66.33 14.99 -82.37
CA VAL A 98 -65.48 15.66 -81.36
C VAL A 98 -65.30 14.79 -80.11
N ASN A 99 -66.38 14.21 -79.59
CA ASN A 99 -66.36 13.45 -78.34
C ASN A 99 -65.49 12.19 -78.43
N ASP A 100 -65.62 11.40 -79.50
CA ASP A 100 -64.79 10.21 -79.71
C ASP A 100 -63.31 10.57 -79.90
N CYS A 101 -63.04 11.67 -80.62
CA CYS A 101 -61.69 12.18 -80.80
C CYS A 101 -61.05 12.57 -79.46
N LEU A 102 -61.76 13.38 -78.66
CA LEU A 102 -61.29 13.83 -77.35
C LEU A 102 -61.09 12.66 -76.37
N GLN A 103 -61.96 11.65 -76.38
CA GLN A 103 -61.78 10.45 -75.56
C GLN A 103 -60.49 9.72 -75.92
N ARG A 104 -60.21 9.49 -77.21
CA ARG A 104 -58.97 8.85 -77.66
C ARG A 104 -57.72 9.65 -77.30
N VAL A 105 -57.78 10.98 -77.40
CA VAL A 105 -56.68 11.87 -76.98
C VAL A 105 -56.44 11.76 -75.47
N ARG A 106 -57.50 11.81 -74.64
CA ARG A 106 -57.41 11.66 -73.19
C ARG A 106 -56.89 10.28 -72.77
N GLU A 107 -57.31 9.21 -73.44
CA GLU A 107 -56.80 7.87 -73.17
C GLU A 107 -55.30 7.74 -73.47
N ARG A 108 -54.84 8.32 -74.59
CA ARG A 108 -53.42 8.36 -74.93
C ARG A 108 -52.62 9.16 -73.90
N GLU A 109 -53.12 10.32 -73.49
CA GLU A 109 -52.51 11.16 -72.46
C GLU A 109 -52.40 10.42 -71.13
N ARG A 110 -53.47 9.76 -70.68
CA ARG A 110 -53.42 8.94 -69.45
C ARG A 110 -52.35 7.86 -69.51
N ARG A 111 -52.22 7.15 -70.64
CA ARG A 111 -51.17 6.12 -70.83
C ARG A 111 -49.77 6.73 -70.81
N GLN A 112 -49.57 7.87 -71.47
CA GLN A 112 -48.28 8.58 -71.46
C GLN A 112 -47.94 9.10 -70.07
N ALA A 113 -48.91 9.71 -69.37
CA ALA A 113 -48.74 10.20 -68.00
C ALA A 113 -48.39 9.07 -67.04
N GLN A 114 -49.00 7.89 -67.18
CA GLN A 114 -48.66 6.71 -66.39
C GLN A 114 -47.22 6.25 -66.68
N ALA A 115 -46.82 6.14 -67.95
CA ALA A 115 -45.45 5.76 -68.31
C ALA A 115 -44.40 6.73 -67.73
N LEU A 116 -44.68 8.04 -67.74
CA LEU A 116 -43.81 9.05 -67.13
C LEU A 116 -43.72 8.90 -65.60
N LYS A 117 -44.85 8.58 -64.94
CA LYS A 117 -44.87 8.31 -63.49
C LYS A 117 -44.05 7.08 -63.12
N ASP A 118 -44.17 6.00 -63.89
CA ASP A 118 -43.42 4.76 -63.63
C ASP A 118 -41.91 4.98 -63.77
N ARG A 119 -41.48 5.74 -64.78
CA ARG A 119 -40.07 6.16 -64.95
C ARG A 119 -39.59 7.06 -63.82
N GLU A 120 -40.41 8.02 -63.38
CA GLU A 120 -40.08 8.89 -62.24
C GLU A 120 -39.92 8.06 -60.97
N ALA A 121 -40.82 7.10 -60.72
CA ALA A 121 -40.75 6.21 -59.57
C ALA A 121 -39.46 5.39 -59.57
N ALA A 122 -39.06 4.84 -60.72
CA ALA A 122 -37.79 4.13 -60.88
C ALA A 122 -36.57 5.02 -60.60
N ALA A 123 -36.53 6.23 -61.16
CA ALA A 123 -35.43 7.17 -60.92
C ALA A 123 -35.34 7.58 -59.43
N ARG A 124 -36.47 7.87 -58.80
CA ARG A 124 -36.52 8.19 -57.35
C ARG A 124 -36.14 6.99 -56.49
N ALA A 125 -36.43 5.76 -56.91
CA ALA A 125 -36.03 4.56 -56.19
C ALA A 125 -34.49 4.43 -56.11
N VAL A 126 -33.79 4.68 -57.23
CA VAL A 126 -32.31 4.68 -57.25
C VAL A 126 -31.73 5.73 -56.31
N LEU A 127 -32.32 6.93 -56.25
CA LEU A 127 -31.85 7.98 -55.34
C LEU A 127 -32.05 7.59 -53.86
N ARG A 128 -33.22 7.06 -53.51
CA ARG A 128 -33.49 6.58 -52.13
C ARG A 128 -32.57 5.43 -51.73
N GLU A 129 -32.29 4.49 -52.65
CA GLU A 129 -31.40 3.38 -52.36
C GLU A 129 -29.96 3.86 -52.10
N GLN A 130 -29.51 4.86 -52.84
CA GLN A 130 -28.17 5.43 -52.66
C GLN A 130 -28.05 6.22 -51.36
N GLU A 131 -29.05 7.04 -51.03
CA GLU A 131 -29.13 7.71 -49.73
C GLU A 131 -29.12 6.71 -48.57
N ALA A 132 -29.92 5.62 -48.67
CA ALA A 132 -29.92 4.56 -47.66
C ALA A 132 -28.56 3.85 -47.54
N ARG A 133 -27.83 3.67 -48.64
CA ARG A 133 -26.47 3.09 -48.62
C ARG A 133 -25.49 4.04 -47.94
N GLU A 134 -25.56 5.34 -48.22
CA GLU A 134 -24.70 6.36 -47.59
C GLU A 134 -24.99 6.48 -46.09
N ASP A 135 -26.26 6.51 -45.69
CA ASP A 135 -26.67 6.52 -44.29
C ASP A 135 -26.20 5.28 -43.54
N ASN A 136 -26.34 4.09 -44.15
CA ASN A 136 -25.85 2.85 -43.55
C ASN A 136 -24.33 2.86 -43.38
N ARG A 137 -23.58 3.39 -44.35
CA ARG A 137 -22.12 3.57 -44.23
C ARG A 137 -21.78 4.55 -43.10
N ALA A 138 -22.44 5.69 -43.05
CA ALA A 138 -22.22 6.70 -42.01
C ALA A 138 -22.52 6.14 -40.61
N ARG A 139 -23.59 5.36 -40.46
CA ARG A 139 -23.93 4.68 -39.19
C ARG A 139 -22.90 3.62 -38.82
N ALA A 140 -22.43 2.82 -39.78
CA ALA A 140 -21.39 1.82 -39.54
C ALA A 140 -20.07 2.46 -39.11
N GLU A 141 -19.64 3.55 -39.77
CA GLU A 141 -18.45 4.30 -39.39
C GLU A 141 -18.60 4.95 -38.00
N ALA A 142 -19.76 5.52 -37.69
CA ALA A 142 -20.02 6.10 -36.39
C ALA A 142 -19.99 5.03 -35.27
N ALA A 143 -20.57 3.86 -35.52
CA ALA A 143 -20.52 2.73 -34.60
C ALA A 143 -19.07 2.25 -34.37
N ALA A 144 -18.29 2.07 -35.44
CA ALA A 144 -16.87 1.70 -35.33
C ALA A 144 -16.07 2.72 -34.51
N ARG A 145 -16.25 4.02 -34.74
CA ARG A 145 -15.59 5.08 -33.96
C ARG A 145 -16.01 5.05 -32.49
N ALA A 146 -17.27 4.78 -32.19
CA ALA A 146 -17.76 4.67 -30.82
C ALA A 146 -17.15 3.45 -30.10
N GLU A 147 -17.00 2.31 -30.80
CA GLU A 147 -16.33 1.12 -30.27
C GLU A 147 -14.85 1.38 -29.97
N ASP A 148 -14.14 2.05 -30.89
CA ASP A 148 -12.73 2.43 -30.71
C ASP A 148 -12.55 3.37 -29.52
N GLN A 149 -13.40 4.41 -29.40
CA GLN A 149 -13.37 5.33 -28.26
C GLN A 149 -13.67 4.60 -26.94
N GLY A 150 -14.66 3.70 -26.93
CA GLY A 150 -14.94 2.88 -25.76
C GLY A 150 -13.78 1.94 -25.39
N ALA A 151 -13.10 1.37 -26.39
CA ALA A 151 -11.93 0.53 -26.17
C ALA A 151 -10.73 1.35 -25.64
N GLU A 152 -10.48 2.53 -26.17
CA GLU A 152 -9.45 3.44 -25.65
C GLU A 152 -9.74 3.87 -24.21
N GLN A 153 -10.99 4.22 -23.90
CA GLN A 153 -11.39 4.61 -22.56
C GLN A 153 -11.15 3.47 -21.56
N ARG A 154 -11.55 2.25 -21.88
CA ARG A 154 -11.24 1.06 -21.05
C ARG A 154 -9.75 0.88 -20.83
N ARG A 155 -8.91 1.03 -21.87
CA ARG A 155 -7.44 0.95 -21.72
C ARG A 155 -6.89 2.03 -20.78
N ARG A 156 -7.42 3.25 -20.84
CA ARG A 156 -7.03 4.36 -19.95
C ARG A 156 -7.42 4.05 -18.51
N GLU A 157 -8.65 3.58 -18.28
CA GLU A 157 -9.13 3.18 -16.95
C GLU A 157 -8.34 2.00 -16.37
N GLU A 158 -8.01 1.00 -17.19
CA GLU A 158 -7.14 -0.09 -16.75
C GLU A 158 -5.72 0.40 -16.42
N ALA A 159 -5.17 1.32 -17.21
CA ALA A 159 -3.84 1.89 -16.95
C ALA A 159 -3.80 2.68 -15.64
N THR A 160 -4.82 3.51 -15.37
CA THR A 160 -4.94 4.25 -14.12
C THR A 160 -5.16 3.32 -12.93
N ALA A 161 -6.00 2.30 -13.07
CA ALA A 161 -6.20 1.28 -12.04
C ALA A 161 -4.90 0.53 -11.70
N ARG A 162 -4.11 0.16 -12.72
CA ARG A 162 -2.78 -0.47 -12.51
C ARG A 162 -1.82 0.48 -11.80
N GLN A 163 -1.82 1.77 -12.15
CA GLN A 163 -0.99 2.76 -11.47
C GLN A 163 -1.38 2.93 -10.01
N GLN A 164 -2.68 3.04 -9.71
CA GLN A 164 -3.18 3.16 -8.34
C GLN A 164 -2.83 1.93 -7.49
N ARG A 165 -2.93 0.72 -8.05
CA ARG A 165 -2.50 -0.51 -7.36
C ARG A 165 -1.03 -0.47 -6.99
N ARG A 166 -0.15 -0.10 -7.92
CA ARG A 166 1.29 0.03 -7.65
C ARG A 166 1.58 1.05 -6.54
N LEU A 167 0.88 2.19 -6.54
CA LEU A 167 1.02 3.20 -5.49
C LEU A 167 0.52 2.70 -4.13
N ALA A 168 -0.61 1.98 -4.10
CA ALA A 168 -1.14 1.39 -2.88
C ALA A 168 -0.20 0.31 -2.32
N GLU A 169 0.34 -0.56 -3.18
CA GLU A 169 1.34 -1.57 -2.80
C GLU A 169 2.61 -0.92 -2.24
N HIS A 170 3.10 0.15 -2.85
CA HIS A 170 4.26 0.90 -2.34
C HIS A 170 4.00 1.46 -0.95
N ARG A 171 2.86 2.14 -0.75
CA ARG A 171 2.48 2.69 0.56
C ARG A 171 2.36 1.60 1.62
N ALA A 172 1.73 0.48 1.29
CA ALA A 172 1.63 -0.66 2.20
C ALA A 172 3.02 -1.24 2.56
N GLN A 173 3.95 -1.28 1.61
CA GLN A 173 5.33 -1.70 1.88
C GLN A 173 6.07 -0.71 2.79
N GLU A 174 5.90 0.60 2.58
CA GLU A 174 6.47 1.63 3.44
C GLU A 174 5.94 1.54 4.87
N GLU A 175 4.62 1.40 5.04
CA GLU A 175 3.98 1.21 6.34
C GLU A 175 4.50 -0.05 7.04
N GLN A 176 4.67 -1.16 6.32
CA GLN A 176 5.25 -2.37 6.87
C GLN A 176 6.71 -2.19 7.31
N ARG A 177 7.51 -1.44 6.54
CA ARG A 177 8.90 -1.12 6.91
C ARG A 177 8.93 -0.27 8.17
N ALA A 178 8.14 0.81 8.22
CA ALA A 178 8.02 1.67 9.38
C ALA A 178 7.56 0.90 10.63
N ALA A 179 6.58 0.00 10.49
CA ALA A 179 6.13 -0.85 11.59
C ALA A 179 7.22 -1.81 12.09
N ARG A 180 8.02 -2.40 11.19
CA ARG A 180 9.15 -3.26 11.57
C ARG A 180 10.25 -2.47 12.27
N GLU A 181 10.55 -1.27 11.79
CA GLU A 181 11.54 -0.38 12.40
C GLU A 181 11.09 0.06 13.80
N ALA A 182 9.83 0.44 13.97
CA ALA A 182 9.26 0.78 15.28
C ALA A 182 9.34 -0.39 16.27
N ARG A 183 9.05 -1.62 15.81
CA ARG A 183 9.20 -2.83 16.64
C ARG A 183 10.64 -3.05 17.08
N ARG A 184 11.60 -2.95 16.15
CA ARG A 184 13.04 -3.09 16.45
C ARG A 184 13.51 -2.02 17.43
N ALA A 185 13.05 -0.78 17.28
CA ALA A 185 13.36 0.30 18.22
C ALA A 185 12.84 -0.03 19.62
N GLY A 186 11.58 -0.45 19.74
CA GLY A 186 10.99 -0.86 21.02
C GLY A 186 11.69 -2.07 21.65
N GLU A 187 12.08 -3.06 20.85
CA GLU A 187 12.88 -4.21 21.31
C GLU A 187 14.26 -3.79 21.81
N ALA A 188 14.93 -2.87 21.11
CA ALA A 188 16.22 -2.34 21.53
C ALA A 188 16.13 -1.55 22.84
N GLU A 189 15.08 -0.74 23.02
CA GLU A 189 14.82 -0.03 24.27
C GLU A 189 14.52 -1.02 25.41
N ALA A 190 13.69 -2.03 25.17
CA ALA A 190 13.42 -3.08 26.15
C ALA A 190 14.66 -3.90 26.52
N ALA A 191 15.58 -4.12 25.57
CA ALA A 191 16.86 -4.77 25.83
C ALA A 191 17.77 -3.90 26.71
N ARG A 192 17.86 -2.60 26.42
CA ARG A 192 18.61 -1.62 27.25
C ARG A 192 18.04 -1.54 28.66
N ALA A 193 16.73 -1.50 28.82
CA ALA A 193 16.07 -1.50 30.13
C ALA A 193 16.41 -2.76 30.93
N ARG A 194 16.33 -3.95 30.30
CA ARG A 194 16.72 -5.22 30.94
C ARG A 194 18.19 -5.28 31.31
N GLN A 195 19.08 -4.68 30.52
CA GLN A 195 20.50 -4.61 30.85
C GLN A 195 20.73 -3.69 32.05
N ALA A 196 20.10 -2.51 32.07
CA ALA A 196 20.19 -1.57 33.19
C ALA A 196 19.67 -2.20 34.50
N GLU A 197 18.58 -2.97 34.43
CA GLU A 197 18.06 -3.72 35.59
C GLU A 197 19.08 -4.74 36.12
N ARG A 198 19.70 -5.52 35.22
CA ARG A 198 20.76 -6.48 35.61
C ARG A 198 21.98 -5.80 36.22
N GLU A 199 22.38 -4.65 35.69
CA GLU A 199 23.50 -3.86 36.22
C GLU A 199 23.16 -3.31 37.62
N ALA A 200 21.95 -2.80 37.81
CA ALA A 200 21.46 -2.35 39.12
C ALA A 200 21.41 -3.51 40.14
N ASP A 201 20.92 -4.67 39.74
CA ASP A 201 20.90 -5.87 40.59
C ASP A 201 22.30 -6.37 40.93
N ALA A 202 23.22 -6.36 39.96
CA ALA A 202 24.61 -6.71 40.20
C ALA A 202 25.28 -5.73 41.18
N ALA A 203 25.00 -4.43 41.05
CA ALA A 203 25.48 -3.41 41.98
C ALA A 203 24.92 -3.62 43.39
N ARG A 204 23.61 -3.90 43.53
CA ARG A 204 22.96 -4.23 44.82
C ARG A 204 23.60 -5.46 45.48
N ARG A 205 23.86 -6.52 44.71
CA ARG A 205 24.52 -7.73 45.23
C ARG A 205 25.95 -7.44 45.69
N ARG A 206 26.72 -6.65 44.94
CA ARG A 206 28.08 -6.24 45.33
C ARG A 206 28.08 -5.43 46.63
N ALA A 207 27.14 -4.49 46.78
CA ALA A 207 26.98 -3.73 48.01
C ALA A 207 26.67 -4.64 49.21
N GLN A 208 25.71 -5.58 49.06
CA GLN A 208 25.39 -6.55 50.11
C GLN A 208 26.57 -7.45 50.50
N VAL A 209 27.38 -7.88 49.53
CA VAL A 209 28.59 -8.66 49.81
C VAL A 209 29.61 -7.82 50.58
N GLY A 210 29.81 -6.56 50.19
CA GLY A 210 30.68 -5.63 50.90
C GLY A 210 30.23 -5.39 52.34
N GLU A 211 28.94 -5.17 52.58
CA GLU A 211 28.37 -5.04 53.93
C GLU A 211 28.57 -6.31 54.76
N ARG A 212 28.33 -7.49 54.19
CA ARG A 212 28.54 -8.78 54.89
C ARG A 212 30.01 -8.98 55.25
N GLN A 213 30.93 -8.64 54.35
CA GLN A 213 32.37 -8.72 54.63
C GLN A 213 32.78 -7.73 55.73
N ALA A 214 32.27 -6.49 55.69
CA ALA A 214 32.52 -5.51 56.73
C ALA A 214 31.99 -5.97 58.10
N GLN A 215 30.77 -6.53 58.15
CA GLN A 215 30.22 -7.12 59.37
C GLN A 215 31.01 -8.33 59.85
N ALA A 216 31.48 -9.19 58.95
CA ALA A 216 32.33 -10.32 59.29
C ALA A 216 33.68 -9.87 59.87
N ALA A 217 34.32 -8.88 59.26
CA ALA A 217 35.55 -8.27 59.77
C ALA A 217 35.33 -7.63 61.15
N GLU A 218 34.21 -6.92 61.36
CA GLU A 218 33.88 -6.34 62.66
C GLU A 218 33.67 -7.42 63.73
N ARG A 219 32.95 -8.51 63.40
CA ARG A 219 32.76 -9.65 64.30
C ARG A 219 34.09 -10.33 64.65
N ALA A 220 34.97 -10.52 63.66
CA ALA A 220 36.30 -11.06 63.87
C ALA A 220 37.14 -10.16 64.79
N ALA A 221 37.15 -8.85 64.55
CA ALA A 221 37.86 -7.89 65.40
C ALA A 221 37.30 -7.85 66.83
N ARG A 222 35.98 -7.94 67.01
CA ARG A 222 35.33 -8.06 68.33
C ARG A 222 35.74 -9.36 69.04
N HIS A 223 35.82 -10.47 68.31
CA HIS A 223 36.24 -11.76 68.84
C HIS A 223 37.70 -11.73 69.30
N GLU A 224 38.61 -11.20 68.49
CA GLU A 224 40.02 -11.02 68.88
C GLU A 224 40.18 -10.15 70.12
N ARG A 225 39.43 -9.03 70.21
CA ARG A 225 39.44 -8.19 71.43
C ARG A 225 38.98 -8.97 72.67
N LYS A 226 37.93 -9.79 72.54
CA LYS A 226 37.46 -10.64 73.64
C LYS A 226 38.50 -11.67 74.04
N LEU A 227 39.17 -12.33 73.09
CA LEU A 227 40.25 -13.29 73.39
C LEU A 227 41.38 -12.61 74.16
N ARG A 228 41.86 -11.45 73.69
CA ARG A 228 42.90 -10.67 74.38
C ARG A 228 42.47 -10.23 75.79
N GLU A 229 41.20 -9.87 75.97
CA GLU A 229 40.67 -9.52 77.30
C GLU A 229 40.64 -10.74 78.22
N VAL A 230 40.22 -11.90 77.73
CA VAL A 230 40.22 -13.16 78.50
C VAL A 230 41.65 -13.56 78.86
N GLU A 231 42.59 -13.49 77.92
CA GLU A 231 44.02 -13.73 78.17
C GLU A 231 44.56 -12.79 79.25
N ARG A 232 44.22 -11.50 79.19
CA ARG A 232 44.61 -10.52 80.23
C ARG A 232 44.03 -10.89 81.59
N ARG A 233 42.75 -11.25 81.67
CA ARG A 233 42.11 -11.68 82.93
C ARG A 233 42.72 -12.97 83.48
N ASN A 234 43.05 -13.93 82.62
CA ASN A 234 43.74 -15.17 83.02
C ASN A 234 45.14 -14.87 83.53
N ALA A 235 45.92 -14.04 82.84
CA ALA A 235 47.24 -13.62 83.29
C ALA A 235 47.18 -12.88 84.64
N GLU A 236 46.17 -12.05 84.86
CA GLU A 236 45.93 -11.39 86.15
C GLU A 236 45.54 -12.40 87.25
N ARG A 237 44.69 -13.37 86.93
CA ARG A 237 44.31 -14.44 87.85
C ARG A 237 45.49 -15.32 88.23
N ASP A 238 46.37 -15.64 87.29
CA ASP A 238 47.59 -16.43 87.52
C ASP A 238 48.58 -15.65 88.37
N ARG A 239 48.76 -14.34 88.12
CA ARG A 239 49.56 -13.46 89.00
C ARG A 239 49.00 -13.43 90.42
N ASN A 240 47.68 -13.28 90.58
CA ASN A 240 47.03 -13.29 91.88
C ASN A 240 47.16 -14.66 92.58
N ALA A 241 47.07 -15.76 91.84
CA ALA A 241 47.28 -17.11 92.36
C ALA A 241 48.73 -17.33 92.81
N ALA A 242 49.71 -16.86 92.02
CA ALA A 242 51.13 -16.89 92.38
C ALA A 242 51.40 -16.09 93.66
N GLN A 243 50.88 -14.85 93.76
CA GLN A 243 51.00 -14.04 94.98
C GLN A 243 50.38 -14.72 96.21
N ARG A 244 49.22 -15.38 96.06
CA ARG A 244 48.61 -16.16 97.15
C ARG A 244 49.45 -17.36 97.55
N ARG A 245 50.08 -18.06 96.60
CA ARG A 245 51.02 -19.16 96.87
C ARG A 245 52.26 -18.65 97.59
N ASP A 246 52.84 -17.54 97.16
CA ASP A 246 53.99 -16.92 97.84
C ASP A 246 53.65 -16.49 99.26
N GLN A 247 52.46 -15.92 99.49
CA GLN A 247 51.97 -15.61 100.84
C GLN A 247 51.73 -16.87 101.69
N ALA A 248 51.20 -17.95 101.11
CA ALA A 248 51.02 -19.22 101.80
C ALA A 248 52.37 -19.84 102.18
N LEU A 249 53.35 -19.86 101.27
CA LEU A 249 54.71 -20.31 101.53
C LEU A 249 55.40 -19.48 102.62
N ARG A 250 55.21 -18.14 102.64
CA ARG A 250 55.71 -17.28 103.73
C ARG A 250 55.06 -17.63 105.07
N ARG A 251 53.74 -17.85 105.11
CA ARG A 251 53.04 -18.27 106.34
C ARG A 251 53.47 -19.66 106.79
N ASP A 252 53.73 -20.58 105.87
CA ASP A 252 54.24 -21.92 106.20
C ASP A 252 55.69 -21.87 106.68
N ALA A 253 56.54 -21.02 106.09
CA ALA A 253 57.88 -20.74 106.58
C ALA A 253 57.85 -20.10 107.97
N GLU A 254 56.94 -19.16 108.23
CA GLU A 254 56.72 -18.59 109.57
C GLU A 254 56.22 -19.64 110.58
N ARG A 255 55.30 -20.52 110.17
CA ARG A 255 54.83 -21.64 111.00
C ARG A 255 55.95 -22.63 111.31
N GLN A 256 56.77 -22.98 110.32
CA GLN A 256 57.94 -23.83 110.50
C GLN A 256 59.00 -23.18 111.39
N ALA A 257 59.24 -21.87 111.26
CA ALA A 257 60.12 -21.12 112.15
C ALA A 257 59.59 -21.09 113.60
N ARG A 258 58.27 -20.93 113.79
CA ARG A 258 57.64 -21.03 115.11
C ARG A 258 57.68 -22.45 115.68
N ALA A 259 57.49 -23.47 114.85
CA ALA A 259 57.59 -24.87 115.24
C ALA A 259 59.04 -25.25 115.59
N ALA A 260 60.03 -24.78 114.84
CA ALA A 260 61.45 -24.94 115.14
C ALA A 260 61.83 -24.22 116.45
N ALA A 261 61.35 -23.00 116.67
CA ALA A 261 61.54 -22.28 117.94
C ALA A 261 60.82 -22.94 119.13
N ALA A 262 59.70 -23.65 118.90
CA ALA A 262 59.02 -24.45 119.92
C ALA A 262 59.75 -25.79 120.18
N ALA A 263 60.30 -26.41 119.14
CA ALA A 263 61.15 -27.60 119.26
C ALA A 263 62.44 -27.27 120.01
N GLU A 264 63.09 -26.12 119.75
CA GLU A 264 64.23 -25.62 120.53
C GLU A 264 63.86 -25.35 122.01
N ARG A 265 62.62 -24.91 122.29
CA ARG A 265 62.11 -24.77 123.66
C ARG A 265 61.85 -26.13 124.33
N GLN A 266 61.41 -27.14 123.58
CA GLN A 266 61.21 -28.51 124.10
C GLN A 266 62.55 -29.24 124.30
N THR A 267 63.56 -29.03 123.44
CA THR A 267 64.91 -29.58 123.67
C THR A 267 65.63 -28.88 124.83
N ARG A 268 65.34 -27.59 125.10
CA ARG A 268 65.78 -26.91 126.35
C ARG A 268 65.04 -27.38 127.60
N ALA A 269 63.80 -27.89 127.47
CA ALA A 269 63.04 -28.43 128.60
C ALA A 269 63.33 -29.92 128.89
N ALA A 270 63.95 -30.65 127.96
CA ALA A 270 64.26 -32.08 128.10
C ALA A 270 65.65 -32.40 128.70
N THR A 271 66.48 -31.39 129.02
CA THR A 271 67.83 -31.57 129.62
C THR A 271 67.87 -31.38 131.14
N THR A 272 66.80 -31.70 131.86
CA THR A 272 66.79 -31.90 133.33
C THR A 272 65.65 -32.84 133.71
N GLY A 273 65.98 -34.12 133.97
CA GLY A 273 65.06 -35.08 134.64
C GLY A 273 64.96 -36.44 133.94
N GLN A 274 65.71 -37.41 134.47
CA GLN A 274 65.97 -38.77 133.98
C GLN A 274 64.76 -39.72 133.90
N GLY A 275 64.89 -40.79 133.09
CA GLY A 275 64.37 -42.12 133.45
C GLY A 275 63.84 -43.01 132.31
N HIS A 276 64.71 -43.91 131.83
CA HIS A 276 64.48 -45.26 131.26
C HIS A 276 63.25 -45.60 130.37
N ALA A 277 63.53 -46.11 129.16
CA ALA A 277 63.35 -47.53 128.76
C ALA A 277 63.08 -47.71 127.24
N VAL A 278 63.79 -48.66 126.65
CA VAL A 278 63.70 -49.22 125.28
C VAL A 278 62.49 -50.18 125.21
N PRO A 279 61.67 -50.26 124.12
CA PRO A 279 61.97 -51.18 122.99
C PRO A 279 61.44 -50.85 121.57
N ALA A 280 62.21 -51.33 120.59
CA ALA A 280 61.95 -52.05 119.33
C ALA A 280 60.59 -51.98 118.55
N PRO A 281 60.60 -52.29 117.22
CA PRO A 281 59.74 -51.77 116.13
C PRO A 281 58.43 -52.56 115.91
N PRO A 282 57.46 -52.05 115.11
CA PRO A 282 57.26 -52.59 113.74
C PRO A 282 56.53 -51.65 112.71
N THR A 283 56.68 -51.90 111.40
CA THR A 283 55.63 -51.68 110.36
C THR A 283 54.56 -52.77 110.50
N PRO A 284 53.24 -52.68 110.14
CA PRO A 284 52.69 -52.17 108.87
C PRO A 284 51.19 -51.68 108.92
N SER A 285 50.56 -51.52 107.75
CA SER A 285 49.22 -52.03 107.42
C SER A 285 47.98 -51.09 107.41
N THR A 286 47.27 -51.22 106.28
CA THR A 286 45.80 -51.19 106.06
C THR A 286 45.03 -49.87 105.99
N ALA A 287 44.67 -49.53 104.74
CA ALA A 287 43.37 -48.97 104.32
C ALA A 287 42.18 -49.80 104.89
N PRO A 288 40.88 -49.39 104.83
CA PRO A 288 40.19 -49.25 103.53
C PRO A 288 38.96 -48.31 103.48
N ALA A 289 38.37 -48.30 102.28
CA ALA A 289 36.93 -48.24 102.00
C ALA A 289 36.25 -46.87 102.20
N ALA A 290 35.34 -46.41 101.36
CA ALA A 290 34.76 -46.80 100.09
C ALA A 290 33.99 -45.51 99.67
N GLY A 291 33.82 -45.18 98.40
CA GLY A 291 33.34 -46.09 97.39
C GLY A 291 33.22 -45.41 96.03
N ALA A 292 33.21 -46.30 95.05
CA ALA A 292 32.46 -46.20 93.80
C ALA A 292 32.86 -45.09 92.81
N THR A 293 33.89 -45.41 92.04
CA THR A 293 33.81 -45.52 90.56
C THR A 293 32.49 -46.15 90.03
N PRO A 294 32.11 -46.09 88.73
CA PRO A 294 33.00 -45.85 87.59
C PRO A 294 32.45 -44.98 86.43
N ALA A 295 33.41 -44.65 85.54
CA ALA A 295 33.38 -44.72 84.07
C ALA A 295 32.14 -44.21 83.31
N ALA A 296 32.36 -43.36 82.30
CA ALA A 296 32.89 -43.77 81.00
C ALA A 296 32.86 -42.58 80.03
N ALA A 297 34.01 -42.24 79.45
CA ALA A 297 34.09 -41.80 78.05
C ALA A 297 34.20 -43.09 77.19
N PRO A 298 33.97 -43.13 75.85
CA PRO A 298 34.11 -41.99 74.92
C PRO A 298 33.16 -41.93 73.68
N ALA A 299 33.07 -40.72 73.11
CA ALA A 299 33.10 -40.39 71.67
C ALA A 299 31.97 -40.91 70.73
N PRO A 300 32.00 -40.63 69.40
CA PRO A 300 31.13 -39.64 68.77
C PRO A 300 30.33 -40.17 67.54
N ALA A 301 29.66 -39.23 66.84
CA ALA A 301 29.17 -39.27 65.45
C ALA A 301 27.73 -39.77 65.20
N ALA A 302 26.91 -38.85 64.66
CA ALA A 302 26.34 -38.92 63.29
C ALA A 302 25.00 -38.17 63.23
N ALA A 303 24.90 -37.22 62.29
CA ALA A 303 23.66 -36.77 61.67
C ALA A 303 23.20 -37.79 60.60
N PRO A 304 22.14 -37.59 59.78
CA PRO A 304 20.83 -36.91 59.94
C PRO A 304 19.64 -37.80 59.50
N LYS A 305 18.40 -37.28 59.64
CA LYS A 305 17.11 -37.48 58.90
C LYS A 305 16.02 -36.97 59.85
N ASP A 306 15.20 -35.96 59.56
CA ASP A 306 14.46 -35.62 58.33
C ASP A 306 14.53 -34.13 57.95
#